data_AF-A0A8J3BL35-F1
#
_entry.id   AF-A0A8J3BL35-F1
#
_cell.length_a   1.000
_cell.length_b   1.000
_cell.length_c   1.000
_cell.angle_alpha   90.00
_cell.angle_beta   90.00
_cell.angle_gamma   90.00
#
_symmetry.space_group_name_H-M   'P 1'
#
loop_
_entity.id
_entity.type
_entity.pdbx_description
1 polymer ?
#
loop_
_entity_poly.entity_id
_entity_poly.type
_entity_poly.pdbx_seq_one_letter_code
_entity_poly.pdbx_strand_id
1 'polypeptide(L)'
;MVDFFELNGVSPEDNLGETITSLKRQITKRSNAVIAIIKNIEKMHHRPTTAILQSLFEETAQIEKEGEDGFDFGTPALITENEELAYYRKEYYNTREAYRDLGEETKGLLKKIKYVRNNFGMGHYRLNATEADLKRLQQKLDHVHHYNTTETGR
;
A
#
# COMPACT_ATOMS: atom_id res chain seq x y z
N MET A 1 -69.75 30.66 -8.54
CA MET A 1 -68.42 31.20 -8.92
C MET A 1 -67.66 31.66 -7.67
N VAL A 2 -68.29 32.39 -6.74
CA VAL A 2 -67.69 32.74 -5.43
C VAL A 2 -67.38 31.49 -4.59
N ASP A 3 -68.28 30.51 -4.57
CA ASP A 3 -68.11 29.26 -3.80
C ASP A 3 -66.84 28.46 -4.17
N PHE A 4 -66.36 28.60 -5.41
CA PHE A 4 -65.12 27.95 -5.85
C PHE A 4 -63.89 28.55 -5.13
N PHE A 5 -63.88 29.86 -4.93
CA PHE A 5 -62.80 30.57 -4.24
C PHE A 5 -62.79 30.27 -2.74
N GLU A 6 -63.98 30.22 -2.12
CA GLU A 6 -64.13 29.87 -0.71
C GLU A 6 -63.73 28.42 -0.42
N LEU A 7 -64.20 27.46 -1.23
CA LEU A 7 -63.93 26.04 -1.04
C LEU A 7 -62.44 25.69 -1.22
N ASN A 8 -61.77 26.38 -2.12
CA ASN A 8 -60.34 26.17 -2.39
C ASN A 8 -59.43 27.13 -1.60
N GLY A 9 -59.99 28.03 -0.78
CA GLY A 9 -59.26 28.95 0.09
C GLY A 9 -58.36 29.95 -0.66
N VAL A 10 -58.79 30.42 -1.84
CA VAL A 10 -58.01 31.31 -2.72
C VAL A 10 -58.76 32.62 -2.98
N SER A 11 -58.07 33.77 -2.97
CA SER A 11 -58.70 35.06 -3.22
C SER A 11 -58.98 35.25 -4.72
N PRO A 12 -60.09 35.90 -5.13
CA PRO A 12 -60.33 36.28 -6.52
C PRO A 12 -59.25 37.20 -7.10
N GLU A 13 -58.52 37.92 -6.24
CA GLU A 13 -57.40 38.77 -6.64
C GLU A 13 -56.03 38.07 -6.57
N ASP A 14 -55.98 36.82 -6.08
CA ASP A 14 -54.75 36.03 -6.07
C ASP A 14 -54.40 35.62 -7.51
N ASN A 15 -53.21 36.01 -7.95
CA ASN A 15 -52.62 35.46 -9.16
C ASN A 15 -52.14 34.03 -8.85
N LEU A 16 -52.99 33.04 -9.13
CA LEU A 16 -52.76 31.61 -8.83
C LEU A 16 -51.50 31.00 -9.46
N GLY A 17 -50.73 31.79 -10.22
CA GLY A 17 -49.43 31.40 -10.74
C GLY A 17 -49.51 30.12 -11.57
N GLU A 18 -48.47 29.29 -11.47
CA GLU A 18 -48.42 27.99 -12.13
C GLU A 18 -49.58 27.08 -11.68
N THR A 19 -50.38 26.61 -12.64
CA THR A 19 -51.50 25.68 -12.41
C THR A 19 -51.09 24.48 -11.56
N ILE A 20 -51.99 23.91 -10.75
CA ILE A 20 -51.76 22.71 -9.91
C ILE A 20 -51.08 21.57 -10.69
N THR A 21 -51.38 21.43 -11.99
CA THR A 21 -50.74 20.48 -12.91
C THR A 21 -49.25 20.77 -13.14
N SER A 22 -48.86 22.04 -13.26
CA SER A 22 -47.45 22.47 -13.32
C SER A 22 -46.73 22.19 -12.01
N LEU A 23 -47.37 22.50 -10.88
CA LEU A 23 -46.81 22.21 -9.56
C LEU A 23 -46.57 20.70 -9.37
N LYS A 24 -47.54 19.85 -9.74
CA LYS A 24 -47.38 18.39 -9.74
C LYS A 24 -46.21 17.94 -10.63
N ARG A 25 -46.08 18.53 -11.83
CA ARG A 25 -44.98 18.24 -12.75
C ARG A 25 -43.62 18.64 -12.15
N GLN A 26 -43.55 19.79 -11.47
CA GLN A 26 -42.35 20.25 -10.79
C GLN A 26 -41.96 19.32 -9.64
N ILE A 27 -42.91 18.89 -8.82
CA ILE A 27 -42.69 17.94 -7.72
C ILE A 27 -42.19 16.60 -8.25
N THR A 28 -42.81 16.05 -9.30
CA THR A 28 -42.35 14.79 -9.91
C THR A 28 -40.94 14.91 -10.49
N LYS A 29 -40.61 16.02 -11.17
CA LYS A 29 -39.25 16.27 -11.67
C LYS A 29 -38.23 16.32 -10.53
N ARG A 30 -38.56 17.01 -9.44
CA ARG A 30 -37.70 17.12 -8.25
C ARG A 30 -37.50 15.74 -7.60
N SER A 31 -38.57 14.97 -7.44
CA SER A 31 -38.49 13.61 -6.90
C SER A 31 -37.61 12.69 -7.75
N ASN A 32 -37.79 12.71 -9.08
CA ASN A 32 -36.97 11.94 -10.00
C ASN A 32 -35.48 12.35 -9.94
N ALA A 33 -35.20 13.64 -9.79
CA ALA A 33 -33.83 14.13 -9.60
C ALA A 33 -33.22 13.62 -8.29
N VAL A 34 -33.98 13.64 -7.18
CA VAL A 34 -33.54 13.09 -5.89
C VAL A 34 -33.25 11.60 -5.99
N ILE A 35 -34.12 10.82 -6.63
CA ILE A 35 -33.91 9.38 -6.86
C ILE A 35 -32.62 9.15 -7.67
N ALA A 36 -32.40 9.94 -8.72
CA ALA A 36 -31.19 9.85 -9.52
C ALA A 36 -29.92 10.17 -8.72
N ILE A 37 -29.96 11.17 -7.83
CA ILE A 37 -28.85 11.52 -6.93
C ILE A 37 -28.56 10.35 -5.98
N ILE A 38 -29.58 9.80 -5.31
CA ILE A 38 -29.41 8.68 -4.38
C ILE A 38 -28.80 7.46 -5.10
N LYS A 39 -29.31 7.13 -6.29
CA LYS A 39 -28.79 6.02 -7.10
C LYS A 39 -27.34 6.25 -7.54
N ASN A 40 -26.96 7.49 -7.81
CA ASN A 40 -25.59 7.85 -8.15
C ASN A 40 -24.66 7.66 -6.94
N ILE A 41 -25.06 8.16 -5.76
CA ILE A 41 -24.33 7.99 -4.50
C ILE A 41 -24.14 6.51 -4.15
N GLU A 42 -25.16 5.68 -4.37
CA GLU A 42 -25.07 4.23 -4.17
C GLU A 42 -24.01 3.62 -5.09
N LYS A 43 -24.02 3.98 -6.38
CA LYS A 43 -23.10 3.44 -7.37
C LYS A 43 -21.65 3.90 -7.17
N MET A 44 -21.43 5.17 -6.82
CA MET A 44 -20.09 5.76 -6.71
C MET A 44 -19.41 5.51 -5.37
N HIS A 45 -20.16 5.50 -4.26
CA HIS A 45 -19.56 5.41 -2.93
C HIS A 45 -19.88 4.09 -2.24
N HIS A 46 -21.15 3.72 -2.14
CA HIS A 46 -21.57 2.66 -1.22
C HIS A 46 -21.23 1.27 -1.78
N ARG A 47 -21.54 1.00 -3.06
CA ARG A 47 -21.23 -0.29 -3.71
C ARG A 47 -19.74 -0.66 -3.71
N PRO A 48 -18.81 0.21 -4.14
CA PRO A 48 -17.38 -0.13 -4.10
C PRO A 48 -16.91 -0.32 -2.65
N THR A 49 -17.42 0.47 -1.69
CA THR A 49 -17.07 0.31 -0.28
C THR A 49 -17.54 -1.05 0.25
N THR A 50 -18.77 -1.46 -0.06
CA THR A 50 -19.28 -2.80 0.30
C THR A 50 -18.44 -3.92 -0.34
N ALA A 51 -18.06 -3.77 -1.62
CA ALA A 51 -17.24 -4.75 -2.32
C ALA A 51 -15.83 -4.86 -1.70
N ILE A 52 -15.20 -3.74 -1.35
CA ILE A 52 -13.90 -3.72 -0.67
C ILE A 52 -13.99 -4.40 0.69
N LEU A 53 -15.00 -4.06 1.50
CA LEU A 53 -15.20 -4.69 2.81
C LEU A 53 -15.40 -6.20 2.68
N GLN A 54 -16.20 -6.64 1.70
CA GLN A 54 -16.40 -8.06 1.45
C GLN A 54 -15.10 -8.75 1.04
N SER A 55 -14.30 -8.13 0.18
CA SER A 55 -12.98 -8.66 -0.23
C SER A 55 -12.02 -8.79 0.95
N LEU A 56 -11.97 -7.78 1.83
CA LEU A 56 -11.13 -7.82 3.04
C LEU A 56 -11.58 -8.93 4.00
N PHE A 57 -12.89 -9.12 4.16
CA PHE A 57 -13.42 -10.21 5.00
C PHE A 57 -13.17 -11.60 4.40
N GLU A 58 -13.18 -11.73 3.07
CA GLU A 58 -12.86 -12.99 2.41
C GLU A 58 -11.36 -13.33 2.53
N GLU A 59 -10.47 -12.36 2.36
CA GLU A 59 -9.03 -12.54 2.51
C GLU A 59 -8.64 -12.86 3.96
N THR A 60 -9.23 -12.17 4.94
CA THR A 60 -9.01 -12.49 6.37
C THR A 60 -9.52 -13.88 6.74
N ALA A 61 -10.67 -14.31 6.22
CA ALA A 61 -11.16 -15.67 6.41
C ALA A 61 -10.28 -16.74 5.72
N GLN A 62 -9.60 -16.40 4.63
CA GLN A 62 -8.60 -17.29 4.00
C GLN A 62 -7.32 -17.38 4.84
N ILE A 63 -6.85 -16.26 5.39
CA ILE A 63 -5.70 -16.24 6.32
C ILE A 63 -5.98 -17.07 7.58
N GLU A 64 -7.21 -17.02 8.12
CA GLU A 64 -7.60 -17.86 9.25
C GLU A 64 -7.66 -19.37 8.90
N LYS A 65 -8.01 -19.72 7.66
CA LYS A 65 -8.02 -21.12 7.19
C LYS A 65 -6.64 -21.65 6.82
N GLU A 66 -5.77 -20.81 6.27
CA GLU A 66 -4.36 -21.14 6.02
C GLU A 66 -3.53 -21.12 7.31
N GLY A 67 -4.01 -20.45 8.36
CA GLY A 67 -3.40 -20.39 9.69
C GLY A 67 -3.67 -21.57 10.62
N GLU A 68 -4.40 -22.61 10.18
CA GLU A 68 -4.46 -23.89 10.93
C GLU A 68 -3.14 -24.68 10.84
N ASP A 69 -2.31 -24.42 9.83
CA ASP A 69 -0.89 -24.75 9.85
C ASP A 69 -0.13 -23.60 10.53
N GLY A 70 -0.33 -23.48 11.83
CA GLY A 70 0.24 -22.41 12.65
C GLY A 70 1.73 -22.22 12.37
N PHE A 71 2.12 -21.02 11.94
CA PHE A 71 3.52 -20.61 11.90
C PHE A 71 4.03 -20.53 13.34
N ASP A 72 4.52 -21.65 13.84
CA ASP A 72 5.17 -21.75 15.15
C ASP A 72 6.51 -21.03 15.07
N PHE A 73 6.62 -19.90 15.76
CA PHE A 73 7.89 -19.19 15.92
C PHE A 73 8.93 -20.02 16.68
N GLY A 74 8.55 -21.18 17.21
CA GLY A 74 9.34 -21.98 18.10
C GLY A 74 9.48 -21.27 19.44
N THR A 75 9.53 -22.04 20.51
CA THR A 75 10.16 -21.51 21.73
C THR A 75 11.67 -21.59 21.52
N PRO A 76 12.43 -20.48 21.67
CA PRO A 76 13.87 -20.56 21.59
C PRO A 76 14.34 -21.60 22.61
N ALA A 77 15.16 -22.56 22.17
CA ALA A 77 15.73 -23.55 23.06
C ALA A 77 16.44 -22.82 24.20
N LEU A 78 16.04 -23.09 25.45
CA LEU A 78 16.63 -22.49 26.64
C LEU A 78 18.06 -23.00 26.77
N ILE A 79 19.01 -22.29 26.15
CA ILE A 79 20.44 -22.48 26.36
C ILE A 79 20.82 -21.85 27.70
N THR A 80 21.85 -22.38 28.35
CA THR A 80 22.33 -21.78 29.60
C THR A 80 22.88 -20.38 29.34
N GLU A 81 22.76 -19.44 30.30
CA GLU A 81 23.16 -18.02 30.14
C GLU A 81 24.57 -17.85 29.53
N ASN A 82 25.48 -18.76 29.85
CA ASN A 82 26.86 -18.75 29.34
C ASN A 82 26.98 -19.11 27.85
N GLU A 83 26.11 -20.00 27.35
CA GLU A 83 26.07 -20.42 25.94
C GLU A 83 25.42 -19.35 25.06
N GLU A 84 24.38 -18.67 25.56
CA GLU A 84 23.77 -17.50 24.89
C GLU A 84 24.80 -16.39 24.67
N LEU A 85 25.56 -16.05 25.71
CA LEU A 85 26.58 -15.02 25.64
C LEU A 85 27.68 -15.37 24.63
N ALA A 86 28.06 -16.65 24.52
CA ALA A 86 29.04 -17.11 23.54
C ALA A 86 28.50 -17.01 22.11
N TYR A 87 27.24 -17.41 21.89
CA TYR A 87 26.55 -17.29 20.62
C TYR A 87 26.46 -15.82 20.16
N TYR A 88 25.89 -14.94 20.98
CA TYR A 88 25.75 -13.53 20.64
C TYR A 88 27.09 -12.82 20.43
N ARG A 89 28.11 -13.19 21.22
CA ARG A 89 29.47 -12.67 21.03
C ARG A 89 30.02 -13.08 19.67
N LYS A 90 29.86 -14.36 19.28
CA LYS A 90 30.30 -14.86 17.97
C LYS A 90 29.60 -14.13 16.83
N GLU A 91 28.28 -14.03 16.90
CA GLU A 91 27.48 -13.31 15.89
C GLU A 91 27.87 -11.84 15.77
N TYR A 92 28.13 -11.16 16.89
CA TYR A 92 28.63 -9.80 16.90
C TYR A 92 29.98 -9.67 16.16
N TYR A 93 30.92 -10.58 16.43
CA TYR A 93 32.23 -10.55 15.75
C TYR A 93 32.12 -10.88 14.26
N ASN A 94 31.31 -11.87 13.88
CA ASN A 94 31.04 -12.23 12.49
C ASN A 94 30.46 -11.02 11.72
N THR A 95 29.45 -10.39 12.32
CA THR A 95 28.80 -9.20 11.75
C THR A 95 29.78 -8.04 11.60
N ARG A 96 30.59 -7.79 12.63
CA ARG A 96 31.62 -6.75 12.61
C ARG A 96 32.68 -6.99 11.55
N GLU A 97 33.07 -8.24 11.35
CA GLU A 97 34.01 -8.63 10.31
C GLU A 97 33.43 -8.41 8.91
N ALA A 98 32.19 -8.82 8.67
CA ALA A 98 31.49 -8.58 7.41
C ALA A 98 31.41 -7.08 7.07
N TYR A 99 31.11 -6.22 8.04
CA TYR A 99 31.10 -4.76 7.84
C TYR A 99 32.50 -4.20 7.55
N ARG A 100 33.54 -4.75 8.19
CA ARG A 100 34.93 -4.35 7.94
C ARG A 100 35.33 -4.69 6.51
N ASP A 101 35.01 -5.89 6.05
CA ASP A 101 35.31 -6.35 4.69
C ASP A 101 34.55 -5.54 3.63
N LEU A 102 33.26 -5.28 3.86
CA LEU A 102 32.46 -4.40 3.02
C LEU A 102 33.05 -2.98 2.95
N GLY A 103 33.53 -2.45 4.09
CA GLY A 103 34.20 -1.15 4.16
C GLY A 103 35.48 -1.09 3.33
N GLU A 104 36.32 -2.12 3.39
CA GLU A 104 37.54 -2.17 2.59
C GLU A 104 37.25 -2.37 1.09
N GLU A 105 36.23 -3.17 0.75
CA GLU A 105 35.79 -3.34 -0.64
C GLU A 105 35.26 -2.04 -1.25
N THR A 106 34.39 -1.33 -0.54
CA THR A 106 33.83 -0.04 -0.98
C THR A 106 34.91 1.02 -1.14
N LYS A 107 35.87 1.08 -0.21
CA LYS A 107 37.07 1.93 -0.33
C LYS A 107 37.92 1.57 -1.53
N GLY A 108 38.07 0.29 -1.83
CA GLY A 108 38.74 -0.22 -3.04
C GLY A 108 38.05 0.24 -4.32
N LEU A 109 36.72 0.17 -4.38
CA LEU A 109 35.93 0.64 -5.52
C LEU A 109 36.03 2.15 -5.70
N LEU A 110 35.92 2.91 -4.62
CA LEU A 110 36.02 4.37 -4.65
C LEU A 110 37.36 4.85 -5.24
N LYS A 111 38.47 4.17 -4.93
CA LYS A 111 39.78 4.45 -5.53
C LYS A 111 39.82 4.25 -7.05
N LYS A 112 39.00 3.35 -7.59
CA LYS A 112 38.92 3.05 -9.04
C LYS A 112 38.01 4.03 -9.79
N ILE A 113 37.22 4.83 -9.07
CA ILE A 113 36.33 5.85 -9.65
C ILE A 113 37.17 7.05 -10.09
N LYS A 114 37.00 7.48 -11.34
CA LYS A 114 37.62 8.69 -11.88
C LYS A 114 36.56 9.62 -12.42
N TYR A 115 36.76 10.93 -12.23
CA TYR A 115 35.90 11.94 -12.83
C TYR A 115 36.29 12.13 -14.30
N VAL A 116 35.29 12.03 -15.18
CA VAL A 116 35.42 12.30 -16.60
C VAL A 116 34.66 13.59 -16.90
N ARG A 117 35.41 14.65 -17.23
CA ARG A 117 34.82 15.93 -17.62
C ARG A 117 34.26 15.82 -19.03
N ASN A 118 33.02 16.26 -19.21
CA ASN A 118 32.37 16.34 -20.52
C ASN A 118 32.55 17.76 -21.10
N ASN A 119 32.70 17.87 -22.41
CA ASN A 119 32.81 19.15 -23.12
C ASN A 119 31.43 19.77 -23.37
N PHE A 120 30.38 18.95 -23.47
CA PHE A 120 29.01 19.39 -23.66
C PHE A 120 28.12 18.80 -22.55
N GLY A 121 28.05 19.48 -21.40
CA GLY A 121 27.20 19.11 -20.27
C GLY A 121 27.94 18.69 -19.00
N MET A 122 27.20 18.14 -18.03
CA MET A 122 27.74 17.75 -16.72
C MET A 122 28.67 16.54 -16.87
N GLY A 123 29.84 16.59 -16.22
CA GLY A 123 30.76 15.46 -16.18
C GLY A 123 30.18 14.30 -15.36
N HIS A 124 30.74 13.11 -15.55
CA HIS A 124 30.28 11.90 -14.86
C HIS A 124 31.46 11.17 -14.23
N TYR A 125 31.17 10.37 -13.21
CA TYR A 125 32.15 9.48 -12.61
C TYR A 125 32.13 8.14 -13.33
N ARG A 126 33.31 7.66 -13.73
CA ARG A 126 33.51 6.37 -14.37
C ARG A 126 34.24 5.42 -13.44
N LEU A 127 33.65 4.27 -13.16
CA LEU A 127 34.31 3.17 -12.47
C LEU A 127 35.17 2.39 -13.47
N ASN A 128 36.47 2.27 -13.21
CA ASN A 128 37.37 1.45 -14.01
C ASN A 128 37.48 0.07 -13.37
N ALA A 129 36.64 -0.88 -13.81
CA ALA A 129 36.63 -2.26 -13.34
C ALA A 129 36.60 -3.23 -14.52
N THR A 130 37.18 -4.42 -14.34
CA THR A 130 37.14 -5.51 -15.32
C THR A 130 35.78 -6.23 -15.25
N GLU A 131 35.33 -6.85 -16.34
CA GLU A 131 34.08 -7.63 -16.37
C GLU A 131 34.03 -8.72 -15.28
N ALA A 132 35.18 -9.35 -14.98
CA ALA A 132 35.31 -10.31 -13.90
C ALA A 132 35.06 -9.71 -12.51
N ASP A 133 35.49 -8.47 -12.27
CA ASP A 133 35.26 -7.76 -11.00
C ASP A 133 33.77 -7.44 -10.82
N LEU A 134 33.09 -7.04 -11.90
CA LEU A 134 31.66 -6.75 -11.89
C LEU A 134 30.81 -8.01 -11.66
N LYS A 135 31.15 -9.14 -12.31
CA LYS A 135 30.45 -10.42 -12.09
C LYS A 135 30.61 -10.91 -10.65
N ARG A 136 31.80 -10.75 -10.06
CA ARG A 136 32.03 -11.08 -8.64
C ARG A 136 31.16 -10.24 -7.70
N LEU A 137 31.01 -8.94 -7.98
CA LEU A 137 30.12 -8.07 -7.20
C LEU A 137 28.65 -8.49 -7.32
N GLN A 138 28.19 -8.79 -8.53
CA GLN A 138 26.82 -9.29 -8.76
C GLN A 138 26.56 -10.60 -8.01
N GLN A 139 27.46 -11.57 -8.13
CA GLN A 139 27.35 -12.84 -7.42
C GLN A 139 27.32 -12.65 -5.90
N LYS A 140 28.14 -11.76 -5.35
CA LYS A 140 28.13 -11.47 -3.91
C LYS A 140 26.79 -10.88 -3.45
N LEU A 141 26.16 -10.02 -4.25
CA LEU A 141 24.85 -9.42 -3.93
C LEU A 141 23.73 -10.46 -3.95
N ASP A 142 23.73 -11.36 -4.94
CA ASP A 142 22.72 -12.41 -5.05
C ASP A 142 22.85 -13.45 -3.92
N HIS A 143 24.08 -13.71 -3.45
CA HIS A 143 24.35 -14.68 -2.38
C HIS A 143 24.21 -14.11 -0.95
N VAL A 144 23.89 -12.81 -0.76
CA VAL A 144 23.63 -12.26 0.59
C VAL A 144 22.37 -12.86 1.21
N HIS A 145 21.45 -13.38 0.40
CA HIS A 145 20.16 -13.94 0.86
C HIS A 145 20.23 -15.36 1.45
N HIS A 146 21.42 -15.97 1.56
CA HIS A 146 21.54 -17.38 1.97
C HIS A 146 22.21 -17.61 3.33
N TYR A 147 22.54 -16.55 4.08
CA TYR A 147 23.12 -16.70 5.43
C TYR A 147 22.09 -16.77 6.56
N ASN A 148 20.80 -16.65 6.27
CA ASN A 148 19.78 -17.14 7.19
C ASN A 148 19.56 -18.61 6.89
N THR A 149 20.42 -19.48 7.42
CA THR A 149 20.06 -20.88 7.59
C THR A 149 18.82 -20.92 8.48
N THR A 150 17.65 -21.11 7.88
CA THR A 150 16.53 -21.73 8.59
C THR A 150 16.93 -23.20 8.79
N GLU A 151 17.89 -23.47 9.67
CA GLU A 151 18.03 -24.78 10.30
C GLU A 151 16.87 -24.92 11.29
N THR A 152 15.65 -25.02 10.75
CA THR A 152 14.55 -25.70 11.42
C THR A 152 14.80 -27.21 11.27
N GLY A 153 15.82 -27.68 11.98
CA GLY A 153 16.23 -29.07 12.03
C GLY A 153 15.67 -29.77 13.26
N ARG A 154 14.48 -30.38 13.07
CA ARG A 154 13.87 -31.52 13.80
C ARG A 154 13.78 -31.49 15.33
#